data_AF-A0A914BXP4-F1
#
_entry.id   AF-A0A914BXP4-F1
#
_cell.length_a   1.000
_cell.length_b   1.000
_cell.length_c   1.000
_cell.angle_alpha   90.00
_cell.angle_beta   90.00
_cell.angle_gamma   90.00
#
_symmetry.space_group_name_H-M   'P 1'
#
loop_
_entity.id
_entity.type
_entity.pdbx_description
1 polymer ?
#
loop_
_entity_poly.entity_id
_entity_poly.type
_entity_poly.pdbx_seq_one_letter_code
_entity_poly.pdbx_strand_id
1 'polypeptide(L)'
;MSRRSDSLPVCSQYEACAVKLSRYPEVSPPPRTTTDQSTSTTTEGSGEGSGEVEGEESTAFPEYDEFVTSIAPFDFNAQPNNVTEKKICKCVDSLATEDEEENSCSFSNPDSIMNIDPTLELSFCKPVTQLFRTKCVGRRGMLRIIGHVHETGEIIDDVQSTAIFCNCETGFRRVGIEPWINGYAFTYQCINPWEHKL
;
A
#
# COMPACT_ATOMS: atom_id res chain seq x y z
N MET A 1 -19.66 -14.11 -31.86
CA MET A 1 -18.81 -14.09 -30.66
C MET A 1 -17.44 -13.56 -31.06
N SER A 2 -17.22 -12.26 -30.91
CA SER A 2 -15.95 -11.60 -31.26
C SER A 2 -14.98 -11.78 -30.10
N ARG A 3 -13.90 -12.54 -30.31
CA ARG A 3 -12.76 -12.55 -29.38
C ARG A 3 -12.12 -11.17 -29.51
N ARG A 4 -12.28 -10.30 -28.51
CA ARG A 4 -11.34 -9.20 -28.34
C ARG A 4 -9.98 -9.84 -28.12
N SER A 5 -9.08 -9.66 -29.07
CA SER A 5 -7.67 -9.88 -28.82
C SER A 5 -7.28 -8.84 -27.77
N ASP A 6 -7.25 -9.23 -26.49
CA ASP A 6 -6.73 -8.41 -25.39
C ASP A 6 -5.22 -8.28 -25.57
N SER A 7 -4.82 -7.50 -26.57
CA SER A 7 -3.43 -7.12 -26.76
C SER A 7 -3.12 -6.04 -25.74
N LEU A 8 -2.20 -6.34 -24.82
CA LEU A 8 -1.68 -5.35 -23.89
C LEU A 8 -1.20 -4.10 -24.61
N PRO A 9 -1.42 -2.89 -24.04
CA PRO A 9 -0.90 -1.65 -24.61
C PRO A 9 0.62 -1.68 -24.61
N VAL A 10 1.23 -0.84 -25.44
CA VAL A 10 2.69 -0.63 -25.44
C VAL A 10 3.07 0.23 -24.24
N CYS A 11 4.09 -0.18 -23.49
CA CYS A 11 4.58 0.59 -22.35
C CYS A 11 5.11 1.95 -22.76
N SER A 12 4.77 2.98 -21.99
CA SER A 12 5.53 4.23 -22.05
C SER A 12 6.92 4.04 -21.42
N GLN A 13 7.85 4.97 -21.68
CA GLN A 13 9.25 4.83 -21.27
C GLN A 13 9.46 4.60 -19.77
N TYR A 14 8.60 5.18 -18.93
CA TYR A 14 8.75 5.20 -17.46
C TYR A 14 7.69 4.38 -16.73
N GLU A 15 6.90 3.62 -17.46
CA GLU A 15 5.82 2.80 -16.91
C GLU A 15 6.32 1.39 -16.62
N ALA A 16 5.88 0.85 -15.48
CA ALA A 16 6.13 -0.54 -15.15
C ALA A 16 5.37 -1.43 -16.14
N CYS A 17 6.07 -2.42 -16.69
CA CYS A 17 5.49 -3.34 -17.65
C CYS A 17 4.82 -4.54 -16.98
N ALA A 18 5.24 -4.88 -15.76
CA ALA A 18 4.64 -5.92 -14.94
C ALA A 18 4.68 -5.54 -13.46
N VAL A 19 3.77 -6.14 -12.70
CA VAL A 19 3.68 -6.04 -11.25
C VAL A 19 3.69 -7.43 -10.63
N LYS A 20 4.35 -7.55 -9.48
CA LYS A 20 4.24 -8.70 -8.58
C LYS A 20 3.64 -8.22 -7.26
N LEU A 21 2.54 -8.85 -6.87
CA LEU A 21 1.79 -8.57 -5.67
C LEU A 21 1.94 -9.73 -4.69
N SER A 22 2.45 -9.44 -3.50
CA SER A 22 2.64 -10.40 -2.40
C SER A 22 1.60 -10.14 -1.31
N ARG A 23 0.80 -11.15 -0.99
CA ARG A 23 -0.25 -11.11 0.04
C ARG A 23 0.21 -11.84 1.28
N TYR A 24 0.07 -11.16 2.41
CA TYR A 24 0.49 -11.68 3.70
C TYR A 24 -0.74 -12.16 4.51
N PRO A 25 -0.56 -13.11 5.44
CA PRO A 25 -1.64 -13.57 6.30
C PRO A 25 -2.18 -12.42 7.15
N GLU A 26 -3.48 -12.43 7.39
CA GLU A 26 -4.09 -11.45 8.27
C GLU A 26 -3.75 -11.71 9.74
N VAL A 27 -3.43 -10.67 10.50
CA VAL A 27 -3.30 -10.74 11.95
C VAL A 27 -4.71 -10.62 12.52
N SER A 28 -5.24 -11.71 13.07
CA SER A 28 -6.55 -11.65 13.69
C SER A 28 -6.55 -10.61 14.82
N PRO A 29 -7.58 -9.76 14.92
CA PRO A 29 -7.71 -8.87 16.07
C PRO A 29 -7.74 -9.73 17.36
N PRO A 30 -7.10 -9.29 18.45
CA PRO A 30 -7.23 -9.98 19.72
C PRO A 30 -8.72 -10.06 20.09
N PRO A 31 -9.18 -11.19 20.68
CA PRO A 31 -10.57 -11.32 21.09
C PRO A 31 -10.94 -10.16 22.01
N ARG A 32 -12.00 -9.41 21.64
CA ARG A 32 -12.60 -8.40 22.51
C ARG A 32 -12.91 -9.08 23.83
N THR A 33 -12.19 -8.71 24.89
CA THR A 33 -12.51 -9.16 26.24
C THR A 33 -13.78 -8.43 26.62
N THR A 34 -14.94 -9.05 26.41
CA THR A 34 -16.19 -8.62 27.04
C THR A 34 -16.00 -8.83 28.54
N THR A 35 -15.52 -7.81 29.24
CA THR A 35 -15.60 -7.75 30.70
C THR A 35 -17.05 -7.49 31.06
N ASP A 36 -17.87 -8.54 30.97
CA ASP A 36 -19.16 -8.57 31.63
C ASP A 36 -18.98 -9.14 33.03
N GLN A 37 -19.42 -8.31 33.99
CA GLN A 37 -20.05 -8.71 35.23
C GLN A 37 -19.14 -9.27 36.35
N SER A 38 -18.76 -8.37 37.26
CA SER A 38 -18.56 -8.76 38.66
C SER A 38 -19.30 -7.79 39.58
N THR A 39 -20.43 -8.29 40.07
CA THR A 39 -21.24 -7.76 41.17
C THR A 39 -20.41 -7.67 42.46
N SER A 40 -20.39 -6.52 43.16
CA SER A 40 -20.59 -6.44 44.63
C SER A 40 -20.50 -5.02 45.20
N THR A 41 -21.65 -4.55 45.69
CA THR A 41 -21.92 -3.88 46.98
C THR A 41 -20.95 -2.83 47.56
N THR A 42 -21.49 -1.60 47.66
CA THR A 42 -21.43 -0.61 48.77
C THR A 42 -20.06 -0.22 49.33
N THR A 43 -19.73 1.08 49.30
CA THR A 43 -19.77 2.00 50.48
C THR A 43 -19.36 3.41 50.04
N GLU A 44 -20.04 4.40 50.65
CA GLU A 44 -19.94 5.85 50.48
C GLU A 44 -18.54 6.45 50.73
N GLY A 45 -18.22 7.54 50.03
CA GLY A 45 -17.06 8.40 50.28
C GLY A 45 -17.22 9.75 49.57
N SER A 46 -17.53 10.78 50.36
CA SER A 46 -17.96 12.14 49.95
C SER A 46 -16.89 12.97 49.22
N GLY A 47 -17.30 13.65 48.15
CA GLY A 47 -16.60 14.77 47.52
C GLY A 47 -17.63 15.70 46.88
N GLU A 48 -17.78 16.89 47.44
CA GLU A 48 -18.86 17.85 47.23
C GLU A 48 -18.69 18.57 45.87
N GLY A 49 -19.64 18.38 44.94
CA GLY A 49 -19.73 19.13 43.68
C GLY A 49 -21.08 19.81 43.58
N SER A 50 -21.11 21.15 43.76
CA SER A 50 -22.31 21.95 43.48
C SER A 50 -22.48 22.11 41.97
N GLY A 51 -23.59 21.61 41.44
CA GLY A 51 -23.97 21.72 40.04
C GLY A 51 -25.37 21.15 39.86
N GLU A 52 -26.38 21.87 40.36
CA GLU A 52 -27.78 21.59 40.07
C GLU A 52 -28.03 21.70 38.56
N VAL A 53 -28.39 20.60 37.91
CA VAL A 53 -29.26 20.62 36.73
C VAL A 53 -30.23 19.44 36.87
N GLU A 54 -31.41 19.74 37.43
CA GLU A 54 -32.58 18.89 37.34
C GLU A 54 -33.15 18.98 35.92
N GLY A 55 -33.34 17.83 35.26
CA GLY A 55 -33.98 17.76 33.94
C GLY A 55 -33.54 16.51 33.19
N GLU A 56 -34.43 15.54 33.09
CA GLU A 56 -34.30 14.35 32.26
C GLU A 56 -33.99 14.69 30.79
N GLU A 57 -32.76 14.44 30.35
CA GLU A 57 -32.43 13.85 29.06
C GLU A 57 -30.91 13.64 29.09
N SER A 58 -30.49 12.40 29.29
CA SER A 58 -29.08 12.02 29.14
C SER A 58 -28.68 12.22 27.68
N THR A 59 -28.27 13.43 27.30
CA THR A 59 -27.36 13.66 26.17
C THR A 59 -26.05 12.96 26.52
N ALA A 60 -26.04 11.64 26.30
CA ALA A 60 -24.85 10.86 26.17
C ALA A 60 -24.09 11.47 25.00
N PHE A 61 -23.06 12.26 25.31
CA PHE A 61 -22.04 12.60 24.34
C PHE A 61 -21.53 11.27 23.80
N PRO A 62 -21.57 11.02 22.47
CA PRO A 62 -20.90 9.85 21.93
C PRO A 62 -19.41 10.04 22.24
N GLU A 63 -18.91 9.23 23.18
CA GLU A 63 -17.48 8.99 23.30
C GLU A 63 -17.07 8.36 21.97
N TYR A 64 -16.52 9.18 21.08
CA TYR A 64 -15.79 8.66 19.95
C TYR A 64 -14.60 7.92 20.53
N ASP A 65 -14.68 6.60 20.47
CA ASP A 65 -13.56 5.70 20.71
C ASP A 65 -12.55 5.92 19.57
N GLU A 66 -11.78 7.01 19.65
CA GLU A 66 -10.76 7.40 18.66
C GLU A 66 -9.51 6.52 18.74
N PHE A 67 -9.56 5.37 19.40
CA PHE A 67 -8.49 4.38 19.36
C PHE A 67 -8.88 3.23 18.43
N VAL A 68 -9.07 3.55 17.14
CA VAL A 68 -8.73 2.56 16.11
C VAL A 68 -7.20 2.43 16.19
N THR A 69 -6.72 1.57 17.09
CA THR A 69 -5.39 1.03 16.93
C THR A 69 -5.35 0.47 15.53
N SER A 70 -4.46 1.00 14.70
CA SER A 70 -4.14 0.41 13.41
C SER A 70 -3.56 -0.97 13.72
N ILE A 71 -4.46 -1.95 13.89
CA ILE A 71 -4.14 -3.35 13.74
C ILE A 71 -3.66 -3.40 12.30
N ALA A 72 -2.34 -3.41 12.11
CA ALA A 72 -1.76 -3.79 10.85
C ALA A 72 -2.43 -5.14 10.54
N PRO A 73 -3.39 -5.19 9.62
CA PRO A 73 -4.25 -6.33 9.45
C PRO A 73 -3.45 -7.46 8.84
N PHE A 74 -2.17 -7.26 8.48
CA PHE A 74 -1.29 -8.22 7.85
C PHE A 74 0.03 -8.38 8.60
N ASP A 75 0.51 -9.63 8.69
CA ASP A 75 1.84 -9.93 9.22
C ASP A 75 2.87 -9.91 8.08
N PHE A 76 3.52 -8.76 7.87
CA PHE A 76 4.58 -8.62 6.86
C PHE A 76 5.88 -9.35 7.20
N ASN A 77 6.01 -9.92 8.41
CA ASN A 77 7.14 -10.76 8.78
C ASN A 77 6.91 -12.24 8.46
N ALA A 78 5.66 -12.64 8.21
CA ALA A 78 5.32 -13.98 7.76
C ALA A 78 5.66 -14.18 6.27
N GLN A 79 5.59 -15.42 5.80
CA GLN A 79 5.71 -15.70 4.38
C GLN A 79 4.43 -15.28 3.64
N PRO A 80 4.52 -14.69 2.43
CA PRO A 80 3.33 -14.41 1.63
C PRO A 80 2.52 -15.68 1.35
N ASN A 81 1.22 -15.63 1.61
CA ASN A 81 0.27 -16.71 1.31
C ASN A 81 -0.02 -16.82 -0.18
N ASN A 82 0.06 -15.69 -0.90
CA ASN A 82 -0.19 -15.64 -2.32
C ASN A 82 0.75 -14.63 -2.98
N VAL A 83 1.34 -15.02 -4.10
CA VAL A 83 2.13 -14.13 -4.97
C VAL A 83 1.49 -14.17 -6.34
N THR A 84 1.10 -13.02 -6.86
CA THR A 84 0.47 -12.88 -8.17
C THR A 84 1.30 -11.96 -9.04
N GLU A 85 1.61 -12.42 -10.26
CA GLU A 85 2.28 -11.61 -11.27
C GLU A 85 1.29 -11.22 -12.38
N LYS A 86 1.31 -9.95 -12.79
CA LYS A 86 0.42 -9.42 -13.82
C LYS A 86 1.19 -8.49 -14.75
N LYS A 87 1.01 -8.67 -16.06
CA LYS A 87 1.49 -7.74 -17.08
C LYS A 87 0.54 -6.54 -17.18
N ILE A 88 1.11 -5.34 -17.22
CA ILE A 88 0.39 -4.07 -17.37
C ILE A 88 0.40 -3.63 -18.84
N CYS A 89 1.57 -3.73 -19.46
CA CYS A 89 1.82 -3.35 -20.85
C CYS A 89 2.93 -4.24 -21.44
N LYS A 90 3.07 -4.22 -22.76
CA LYS A 90 4.14 -4.93 -23.47
C LYS A 90 5.28 -3.98 -23.81
N CYS A 91 6.50 -4.48 -23.66
CA CYS A 91 7.69 -3.78 -24.12
C CYS A 91 7.74 -3.81 -25.64
N VAL A 92 8.21 -2.74 -26.26
CA VAL A 92 8.51 -2.71 -27.69
C VAL A 92 10.00 -2.54 -27.81
N ASP A 93 10.72 -3.64 -27.97
CA ASP A 93 12.06 -3.57 -28.50
C ASP A 93 12.00 -3.84 -29.99
N SER A 94 12.43 -2.87 -30.78
CA SER A 94 12.42 -2.88 -32.25
C SER A 94 13.33 -3.94 -32.88
N LEU A 95 13.93 -4.83 -32.09
CA LEU A 95 14.89 -5.87 -32.49
C LEU A 95 14.75 -7.19 -31.70
N ALA A 96 13.86 -7.27 -30.72
CA ALA A 96 13.72 -8.44 -29.88
C ALA A 96 13.02 -9.57 -30.65
N THR A 97 13.65 -10.74 -30.71
CA THR A 97 12.93 -11.99 -31.01
C THR A 97 11.93 -12.27 -29.89
N GLU A 98 10.92 -13.11 -30.13
CA GLU A 98 9.86 -13.42 -29.14
C GLU A 98 10.42 -13.79 -27.74
N ASP A 99 11.61 -14.40 -27.71
CA ASP A 99 12.33 -14.79 -26.49
C ASP A 99 12.98 -13.61 -25.70
N GLU A 100 13.34 -12.50 -26.35
CA GLU A 100 13.94 -11.32 -25.70
C GLU A 100 12.88 -10.35 -25.15
N GLU A 101 11.71 -10.29 -25.79
CA GLU A 101 10.54 -9.55 -25.29
C GLU A 101 10.10 -10.10 -23.93
N GLU A 102 10.11 -11.44 -23.76
CA GLU A 102 9.71 -12.11 -22.53
C GLU A 102 10.68 -11.81 -21.38
N ASN A 103 11.98 -11.70 -21.67
CA ASN A 103 13.02 -11.38 -20.69
C ASN A 103 13.00 -9.92 -20.24
N SER A 104 12.70 -8.98 -21.13
CA SER A 104 12.70 -7.53 -20.83
C SER A 104 11.68 -7.13 -19.76
N CYS A 105 10.56 -7.84 -19.69
CA CYS A 105 9.45 -7.56 -18.78
C CYS A 105 9.25 -8.66 -17.73
N SER A 106 10.32 -9.11 -17.08
CA SER A 106 10.25 -10.23 -16.14
C SER A 106 10.72 -9.83 -14.74
N PHE A 107 10.42 -10.67 -13.75
CA PHE A 107 11.00 -10.57 -12.41
C PHE A 107 12.28 -11.44 -12.26
N SER A 108 12.85 -11.90 -13.38
CA SER A 108 14.08 -12.70 -13.40
C SER A 108 15.34 -11.84 -13.42
N ASN A 109 15.27 -10.62 -13.95
CA ASN A 109 16.39 -9.69 -13.99
C ASN A 109 16.26 -8.63 -12.87
N PRO A 110 17.08 -8.68 -11.81
CA PRO A 110 17.00 -7.73 -10.69
C PRO A 110 17.28 -6.28 -11.10
N ASP A 111 18.04 -6.04 -12.17
CA ASP A 111 18.35 -4.68 -12.63
C ASP A 111 17.13 -3.94 -13.18
N SER A 112 16.12 -4.69 -13.62
CA SER A 112 14.84 -4.19 -14.12
C SER A 112 13.75 -4.14 -13.05
N ILE A 113 14.04 -4.54 -11.81
CA ILE A 113 13.07 -4.62 -10.72
C ILE A 113 13.22 -3.42 -9.79
N MET A 114 12.09 -2.80 -9.44
CA MET A 114 11.99 -1.81 -8.38
C MET A 114 11.09 -2.35 -7.26
N ASN A 115 11.69 -2.54 -6.09
CA ASN A 115 10.96 -2.93 -4.89
C ASN A 115 10.33 -1.69 -4.26
N ILE A 116 9.00 -1.64 -4.19
CA ILE A 116 8.27 -0.49 -3.67
C ILE A 116 8.03 -0.64 -2.18
N ASP A 117 7.45 -1.77 -1.78
CA ASP A 117 7.21 -2.16 -0.39
C ASP A 117 7.14 -3.71 -0.30
N PRO A 118 6.97 -4.32 0.88
CA PRO A 118 6.92 -5.77 1.01
C PRO A 118 5.84 -6.46 0.15
N THR A 119 4.78 -5.74 -0.21
CA THR A 119 3.64 -6.29 -0.97
C THR A 119 3.76 -6.07 -2.47
N LEU A 120 4.68 -5.23 -2.93
CA LEU A 120 4.69 -4.70 -4.29
C LEU A 120 6.09 -4.60 -4.89
N GLU A 121 6.32 -5.34 -5.96
CA GLU A 121 7.46 -5.18 -6.86
C GLU A 121 6.99 -4.79 -8.26
N LEU A 122 7.78 -3.95 -8.93
CA LEU A 122 7.54 -3.53 -10.30
C LEU A 122 8.69 -3.97 -11.20
N SER A 123 8.37 -4.44 -12.41
CA SER A 123 9.36 -4.72 -13.45
C SER A 123 9.20 -3.73 -14.60
N PHE A 124 10.32 -3.35 -15.20
CA PHE A 124 10.40 -2.40 -16.31
C PHE A 124 11.10 -3.01 -17.52
N CYS A 125 10.76 -2.52 -18.72
CA CYS A 125 11.35 -2.97 -19.98
C CYS A 125 12.87 -2.76 -20.09
N LYS A 126 13.45 -1.91 -19.24
CA LYS A 126 14.87 -1.57 -19.24
C LYS A 126 15.36 -1.46 -17.80
N PRO A 127 16.68 -1.59 -17.55
CA PRO A 127 17.25 -1.42 -16.23
C PRO A 127 16.79 -0.12 -15.55
N VAL A 128 16.40 -0.22 -14.28
CA VAL A 128 15.88 0.89 -13.45
C VAL A 128 16.87 2.06 -13.40
N THR A 129 18.17 1.77 -13.32
CA THR A 129 19.24 2.78 -13.32
C THR A 129 19.38 3.51 -14.65
N GLN A 130 19.01 2.88 -15.76
CA GLN A 130 19.01 3.49 -17.09
C GLN A 130 17.78 4.37 -17.30
N LEU A 131 16.60 3.90 -16.85
CA LEU A 131 15.34 4.64 -16.95
C LEU A 131 15.33 5.85 -16.01
N PHE A 132 15.65 5.64 -14.75
CA PHE A 132 15.51 6.65 -13.70
C PHE A 132 16.88 7.14 -13.24
N ARG A 133 17.49 8.02 -14.04
CA ARG A 133 18.83 8.58 -13.73
C ARG A 133 18.81 9.53 -12.53
N THR A 134 17.67 10.13 -12.26
CA THR A 134 17.46 11.05 -11.14
C THR A 134 17.05 10.30 -9.88
N LYS A 135 17.65 10.68 -8.75
CA LYS A 135 17.21 10.22 -7.42
C LYS A 135 15.98 10.99 -6.98
N CYS A 136 15.07 10.33 -6.28
CA CYS A 136 13.93 11.04 -5.71
C CYS A 136 14.40 11.91 -4.53
N VAL A 137 14.17 13.22 -4.60
CA VAL A 137 14.60 14.17 -3.56
C VAL A 137 13.45 15.09 -3.17
N GLY A 138 13.21 15.22 -1.87
CA GLY A 138 12.21 16.11 -1.30
C GLY A 138 10.78 15.81 -1.76
N ARG A 139 9.88 16.78 -1.59
CA ARG A 139 8.44 16.63 -1.87
C ARG A 139 8.07 16.44 -3.35
N ARG A 140 9.01 16.68 -4.27
CA ARG A 140 8.78 16.54 -5.72
C ARG A 140 9.21 15.17 -6.26
N GLY A 141 9.99 14.41 -5.50
CA GLY A 141 10.40 13.04 -5.84
C GLY A 141 9.43 12.02 -5.27
N MET A 142 8.16 12.13 -5.61
CA MET A 142 7.16 11.14 -5.20
C MET A 142 6.78 10.26 -6.39
N LEU A 143 6.58 8.99 -6.11
CA LEU A 143 6.02 8.05 -7.07
C LEU A 143 4.58 7.70 -6.69
N ARG A 144 3.77 7.38 -7.70
CA ARG A 144 2.39 6.94 -7.49
C ARG A 144 2.15 5.61 -8.17
N ILE A 145 1.54 4.70 -7.42
CA ILE A 145 1.02 3.43 -7.93
C ILE A 145 -0.49 3.52 -7.92
N ILE A 146 -1.12 3.33 -9.07
CA ILE A 146 -2.55 3.55 -9.27
C ILE A 146 -3.23 2.21 -9.47
N GLY A 147 -4.27 1.94 -8.69
CA GLY A 147 -4.94 0.65 -8.73
C GLY A 147 -6.10 0.51 -7.76
N HIS A 148 -6.60 -0.71 -7.62
CA HIS A 148 -7.65 -1.05 -6.65
C HIS A 148 -7.02 -1.31 -5.29
N VAL A 149 -7.63 -0.77 -4.24
CA VAL A 149 -7.21 -1.00 -2.85
C VAL A 149 -7.94 -2.20 -2.26
N HIS A 150 -7.28 -2.94 -1.39
CA HIS A 150 -7.92 -3.98 -0.58
C HIS A 150 -9.01 -3.39 0.31
N GLU A 151 -9.97 -4.22 0.73
CA GLU A 151 -11.07 -3.81 1.61
C GLU A 151 -10.58 -3.21 2.94
N THR A 152 -9.40 -3.61 3.41
CA THR A 152 -8.77 -3.06 4.62
C THR A 152 -8.22 -1.64 4.43
N GLY A 153 -8.10 -1.14 3.19
CA GLY A 153 -7.49 0.16 2.90
C GLY A 153 -5.95 0.17 2.94
N GLU A 154 -5.32 -0.93 3.35
CA GLU A 154 -3.89 -0.94 3.68
C GLU A 154 -2.97 -1.41 2.56
N ILE A 155 -3.43 -2.20 1.61
CA ILE A 155 -2.60 -2.78 0.56
C ILE A 155 -3.28 -2.65 -0.80
N ILE A 156 -2.48 -2.69 -1.87
CA ILE A 156 -3.00 -2.62 -3.24
C ILE A 156 -3.36 -4.03 -3.72
N ASP A 157 -4.53 -4.16 -4.33
CA ASP A 157 -5.07 -5.42 -4.81
C ASP A 157 -4.73 -5.71 -6.25
N ASP A 158 -4.71 -4.65 -7.06
CA ASP A 158 -4.51 -4.72 -8.48
C ASP A 158 -3.90 -3.40 -8.95
N VAL A 159 -2.82 -3.47 -9.73
CA VAL A 159 -2.20 -2.27 -10.32
C VAL A 159 -2.69 -2.08 -11.74
N GLN A 160 -3.10 -0.85 -12.04
CA GLN A 160 -3.55 -0.42 -13.36
C GLN A 160 -2.48 0.38 -14.09
N SER A 161 -1.79 1.28 -13.39
CA SER A 161 -0.72 2.10 -13.98
C SER A 161 0.20 2.65 -12.88
N THR A 162 1.35 3.18 -13.31
CA THR A 162 2.39 3.70 -12.42
C THR A 162 2.88 5.05 -12.94
N ALA A 163 3.07 6.01 -12.05
CA ALA A 163 3.70 7.30 -12.35
C ALA A 163 5.00 7.42 -11.54
N ILE A 164 6.11 7.11 -12.19
CA ILE A 164 7.44 7.03 -11.58
C ILE A 164 8.40 7.87 -12.43
N PHE A 165 9.23 8.70 -11.79
CA PHE A 165 10.13 9.63 -12.48
C PHE A 165 11.56 9.64 -11.89
N CYS A 166 11.80 8.82 -10.89
CA CYS A 166 13.05 8.78 -10.14
C CYS A 166 13.19 7.42 -9.42
N ASN A 167 14.40 7.11 -8.95
CA ASN A 167 14.64 5.93 -8.11
C ASN A 167 15.18 6.31 -6.71
N CYS A 168 15.10 5.35 -5.80
CA CYS A 168 15.64 5.40 -4.45
C CYS A 168 16.53 4.18 -4.22
N GLU A 169 17.75 4.38 -3.72
CA GLU A 169 18.64 3.27 -3.33
C GLU A 169 18.30 2.70 -1.96
N THR A 170 17.75 3.54 -1.08
CA THR A 170 17.38 3.21 0.30
C THR A 170 15.99 2.60 0.43
N GLY A 171 15.28 2.42 -0.69
CA GLY A 171 13.88 1.99 -0.72
C GLY A 171 12.89 3.14 -0.53
N PHE A 172 11.62 2.77 -0.42
CA PHE A 172 10.51 3.71 -0.38
C PHE A 172 9.66 3.52 0.87
N ARG A 173 8.99 4.60 1.30
CA ARG A 173 7.92 4.56 2.30
C ARG A 173 6.65 5.15 1.73
N ARG A 174 5.52 4.52 2.04
CA ARG A 174 4.21 5.06 1.69
C ARG A 174 3.93 6.32 2.52
N VAL A 175 3.41 7.35 1.87
CA VAL A 175 3.06 8.63 2.52
C VAL A 175 1.57 8.92 2.55
N GLY A 176 0.81 8.24 1.69
CA GLY A 176 -0.63 8.45 1.62
C GLY A 176 -1.28 7.63 0.52
N ILE A 177 -2.60 7.56 0.62
CA ILE A 177 -3.49 6.95 -0.35
C ILE A 177 -4.56 7.99 -0.65
N GLU A 178 -4.77 8.33 -1.92
CA GLU A 178 -5.75 9.32 -2.35
C GLU A 178 -6.70 8.73 -3.42
N PRO A 179 -7.98 9.12 -3.47
CA PRO A 179 -8.88 8.71 -4.54
C PRO A 179 -8.34 9.10 -5.92
N TRP A 180 -8.53 8.21 -6.91
CA TRP A 180 -8.13 8.40 -8.30
C TRP A 180 -9.26 8.01 -9.26
N ILE A 181 -9.18 8.43 -10.53
CA ILE A 181 -10.27 8.30 -11.52
C ILE A 181 -10.86 6.88 -11.60
N ASN A 182 -10.05 5.83 -11.37
CA ASN A 182 -10.48 4.42 -11.40
C ASN A 182 -9.90 3.59 -10.24
N GLY A 183 -9.80 4.17 -9.05
CA GLY A 183 -9.28 3.47 -7.88
C GLY A 183 -8.61 4.43 -6.91
N TYR A 184 -7.42 4.07 -6.46
CA TYR A 184 -6.63 4.84 -5.52
C TYR A 184 -5.20 5.00 -5.99
N ALA A 185 -4.60 6.14 -5.68
CA ALA A 185 -3.19 6.42 -5.90
C ALA A 185 -2.43 6.26 -4.58
N PHE A 186 -1.60 5.23 -4.50
CA PHE A 186 -0.66 5.01 -3.41
C PHE A 186 0.59 5.84 -3.70
N THR A 187 0.85 6.82 -2.84
CA THR A 187 2.01 7.72 -3.00
C THR A 187 3.15 7.25 -2.12
N TYR A 188 4.35 7.19 -2.68
CA TYR A 188 5.57 6.83 -1.95
C TYR A 188 6.67 7.86 -2.13
N GLN A 189 7.59 7.91 -1.17
CA GLN A 189 8.79 8.75 -1.19
C GLN A 189 10.04 7.93 -0.79
N CYS A 190 11.23 8.39 -1.18
CA CYS A 190 12.48 7.80 -0.68
C CYS A 190 12.50 7.79 0.85
N ILE A 191 13.02 6.71 1.42
CA ILE A 191 13.46 6.72 2.82
C ILE A 191 14.73 7.55 2.89
N ASN A 192 14.73 8.60 3.70
CA ASN A 192 15.94 9.40 3.89
C ASN A 192 16.96 8.58 4.70
N PRO A 193 18.24 8.54 4.31
CA PRO A 193 19.27 7.80 5.06
C PRO A 193 19.41 8.24 6.53
N TRP A 194 18.94 9.45 6.85
CA TRP A 194 19.08 10.06 8.18
C TRP A 194 17.91 9.79 9.13
N GLU A 195 16.81 9.17 8.67
CA GLU A 195 15.62 8.92 9.50
C GLU A 195 15.76 7.72 10.46
N HIS A 196 16.80 6.90 10.35
CA HIS A 196 17.09 5.79 11.28
C HIS A 196 17.85 6.21 12.55
N LYS A 197 17.97 7.51 12.85
CA LYS A 197 18.79 8.04 13.96
C LYS A 197 18.00 8.78 15.06
N LEU A 198 16.70 8.58 15.15
CA LEU A 198 15.86 9.13 16.24
C LEU A 198 15.21 8.01 17.04
#